data_AF-A0A848WR06-F1
#
_entry.id   AF-A0A848WR06-F1
#
_cell.length_a   1.000
_cell.length_b   1.000
_cell.length_c   1.000
_cell.angle_alpha   90.00
_cell.angle_beta   90.00
_cell.angle_gamma   90.00
#
_symmetry.space_group_name_H-M   'P 1'
#
loop_
_entity.id
_entity.type
_entity.pdbx_description
1 polymer ?
#
loop_
_entity_poly.entity_id
_entity_poly.type
_entity_poly.pdbx_seq_one_letter_code
_entity_poly.pdbx_strand_id
1 'polypeptide(L)'
;MKPTSLITFTALAAFSIPALAEPIDFKKDIQPILEFHCVSCHNEHEAKADLRYDTAEFFKKTAAGTAFHAGKPDDSLMIELVTLPADDSDVMPPKGRTLNEAEIGKLKQWIAEGAQFPEDITLVAKKEEDWKDAVPLPDKGKKLVKIGVFPEDIVLEKARDFQSVVVMATYEDDTTMDVTKSATFNFADPSLVGLKKRNSFIPKKDGQTELIVKVGQHEAKVPVTVKESMVDRPVSFHLDVMPIFMRQDCNVGSCHGSARGQDGFMLSLFGYDPNGDHYRLTREMAGRRINLAIPEESLLVEKSIEAVPHTGGKLFEKGSHSWRTMVEWIENGAENDTGDIPYVTEMTLYPPKLVLEGAGATQQMTVRAKYSDGTDRDVTELAVFMSSNDPTAAIDKSGLVTAGKRGESFIMARYETKTVGIQTIVIPENLEYTRPTPPESNFIDTLVHEKLHKLRIVPSGECSDEVFLRRAYLDIVGQLPTAEEYKVFVADKTPDKRTKVIDQLLDRKEFTELWVMKWSELLQIKSDGNVARGISYKAALLYHNWLKERIAENVPFNEIVSELLGSTGGTFGNPATNFYQVERDQLKLSENVAQVFMGMRLQCAQCHN
;
A
#
# COMPACT_ATOMS: atom_id res chain seq x y z
N MET A 1 -23.91 72.63 29.68
CA MET A 1 -24.29 71.54 30.61
C MET A 1 -24.50 70.25 29.82
N LYS A 2 -23.55 69.33 29.86
CA LYS A 2 -23.74 67.88 29.67
C LYS A 2 -22.64 67.15 30.45
N PRO A 3 -22.93 66.03 31.13
CA PRO A 3 -22.10 65.47 32.18
C PRO A 3 -21.06 64.48 31.65
N THR A 4 -19.95 64.39 32.37
CA THR A 4 -18.93 63.35 32.29
C THR A 4 -19.49 62.03 32.83
N SER A 5 -19.43 60.94 32.04
CA SER A 5 -19.60 59.57 32.54
C SER A 5 -18.31 58.78 32.29
N LEU A 6 -17.71 58.35 33.40
CA LEU A 6 -16.65 57.35 33.49
C LEU A 6 -17.21 56.00 33.01
N ILE A 7 -16.53 55.35 32.06
CA ILE A 7 -16.76 53.93 31.73
C ILE A 7 -15.65 53.12 32.39
N THR A 8 -16.02 52.36 33.40
CA THR A 8 -15.14 51.47 34.16
C THR A 8 -14.90 50.18 33.35
N PHE A 9 -13.65 49.91 32.97
CA PHE A 9 -13.24 48.62 32.42
C PHE A 9 -13.26 47.58 33.55
N THR A 10 -14.14 46.58 33.45
CA THR A 10 -14.12 45.41 34.34
C THR A 10 -13.44 44.28 33.57
N ALA A 11 -12.20 43.97 33.91
CA ALA A 11 -11.47 42.83 33.37
C ALA A 11 -12.06 41.55 33.97
N LEU A 12 -12.78 40.76 33.17
CA LEU A 12 -13.17 39.40 33.54
C LEU A 12 -11.95 38.50 33.35
N ALA A 13 -11.30 38.12 34.45
CA ALA A 13 -10.29 37.07 34.44
C ALA A 13 -11.00 35.72 34.25
N ALA A 14 -10.84 35.10 33.09
CA ALA A 14 -11.23 33.73 32.87
C ALA A 14 -10.29 32.82 33.66
N PHE A 15 -10.80 32.23 34.75
CA PHE A 15 -10.13 31.12 35.42
C PHE A 15 -10.26 29.88 34.53
N SER A 16 -9.19 29.50 33.84
CA SER A 16 -9.06 28.16 33.26
C SER A 16 -9.04 27.16 34.40
N ILE A 17 -10.08 26.33 34.49
CA ILE A 17 -10.07 25.13 35.33
C ILE A 17 -9.12 24.15 34.63
N PRO A 18 -7.99 23.74 35.24
CA PRO A 18 -7.13 22.73 34.64
C PRO A 18 -7.95 21.43 34.51
N ALA A 19 -7.94 20.83 33.32
CA ALA A 19 -8.45 19.48 33.13
C ALA A 19 -7.68 18.56 34.09
N LEU A 20 -8.39 17.88 34.99
CA LEU A 20 -7.81 16.84 35.84
C LEU A 20 -7.31 15.73 34.90
N ALA A 21 -6.00 15.49 34.90
CA ALA A 21 -5.40 14.35 34.22
C ALA A 21 -6.06 13.05 34.71
N GLU A 22 -6.28 12.08 33.82
CA GLU A 22 -6.77 10.76 34.23
C GLU A 22 -5.78 10.13 35.22
N PRO A 23 -6.27 9.46 36.29
CA PRO A 23 -5.41 8.74 37.24
C PRO A 23 -4.57 7.68 36.54
N ILE A 24 -3.34 7.45 37.00
CA ILE A 24 -2.50 6.38 36.50
C ILE A 24 -3.07 5.01 36.89
N ASP A 25 -3.15 4.10 35.91
CA ASP A 25 -3.39 2.68 36.16
C ASP A 25 -2.07 1.92 36.14
N PHE A 26 -1.70 1.27 37.25
CA PHE A 26 -0.41 0.57 37.34
C PHE A 26 -0.23 -0.51 36.27
N LYS A 27 -1.25 -1.34 36.03
CA LYS A 27 -1.14 -2.49 35.10
C LYS A 27 -1.04 -2.02 33.64
N LYS A 28 -1.75 -0.94 33.31
CA LYS A 28 -1.80 -0.36 31.97
C LYS A 28 -0.60 0.53 31.67
N ASP A 29 -0.20 1.37 32.63
CA ASP A 29 0.71 2.48 32.37
C ASP A 29 2.12 2.31 32.95
N ILE A 30 2.29 1.52 34.02
CA ILE A 30 3.57 1.41 34.75
C ILE A 30 4.22 0.03 34.61
N GLN A 31 3.45 -1.03 34.74
CA GLN A 31 3.90 -2.41 34.55
C GLN A 31 4.69 -2.61 33.25
N PRO A 32 4.25 -2.10 32.07
CA PRO A 32 5.03 -2.24 30.84
C PRO A 32 6.38 -1.54 30.88
N ILE A 33 6.48 -0.40 31.56
CA ILE A 33 7.74 0.36 31.70
C ILE A 33 8.72 -0.44 32.57
N LEU A 34 8.26 -0.96 33.71
CA LEU A 34 9.09 -1.72 34.64
C LEU A 34 9.55 -3.05 34.05
N GLU A 35 8.64 -3.84 33.45
CA GLU A 35 8.96 -5.12 32.81
C GLU A 35 10.01 -5.00 31.70
N PHE A 36 10.04 -3.86 31.02
CA PHE A 36 10.94 -3.56 29.91
C PHE A 36 12.29 -3.06 30.41
N HIS A 37 12.28 -1.99 31.20
CA HIS A 37 13.48 -1.22 31.50
C HIS A 37 14.18 -1.69 32.76
N CYS A 38 13.44 -2.32 33.67
CA CYS A 38 13.91 -2.51 35.04
C CYS A 38 14.04 -3.99 35.39
N VAL A 39 13.04 -4.82 35.08
CA VAL A 39 12.95 -6.18 35.60
C VAL A 39 14.05 -7.10 35.07
N SER A 40 14.64 -6.85 33.90
CA SER A 40 15.76 -7.66 33.39
C SER A 40 17.00 -7.62 34.31
N CYS A 41 17.22 -6.53 35.03
CA CYS A 41 18.35 -6.32 35.96
C CYS A 41 17.94 -6.20 37.44
N HIS A 42 16.63 -6.24 37.72
CA HIS A 42 16.03 -6.10 39.06
C HIS A 42 14.95 -7.16 39.29
N ASN A 43 15.36 -8.44 39.22
CA ASN A 43 14.53 -9.62 39.46
C ASN A 43 15.18 -10.58 40.47
N GLU A 44 14.55 -11.73 40.72
CA GLU A 44 15.04 -12.76 41.65
C GLU A 44 16.46 -13.28 41.36
N HIS A 45 16.82 -13.38 40.08
CA HIS A 45 18.10 -13.92 39.65
C HIS A 45 19.19 -12.84 39.48
N GLU A 46 18.78 -11.59 39.26
CA GLU A 46 19.66 -10.44 39.09
C GLU A 46 19.05 -9.24 39.82
N ALA A 47 19.49 -8.96 41.05
CA ALA A 47 18.98 -7.89 41.91
C ALA A 47 20.03 -6.77 42.05
N LYS A 48 20.32 -6.05 40.96
CA LYS A 48 21.33 -4.98 41.00
C LYS A 48 20.95 -3.89 42.00
N ALA A 49 21.96 -3.40 42.73
CA ALA A 49 21.80 -2.43 43.82
C ALA A 49 20.77 -2.87 44.89
N ASP A 50 20.57 -4.18 45.07
CA ASP A 50 19.58 -4.79 45.97
C ASP A 50 18.12 -4.36 45.67
N LEU A 51 17.84 -3.94 44.43
CA LEU A 51 16.48 -3.55 44.00
C LEU A 51 15.77 -4.71 43.26
N ARG A 52 14.49 -4.93 43.60
CA ARG A 52 13.66 -6.04 43.11
C ARG A 52 12.34 -5.52 42.55
N TYR A 53 12.28 -5.16 41.27
CA TYR A 53 11.04 -4.62 40.67
C TYR A 53 10.08 -5.71 40.16
N ASP A 54 10.44 -6.99 40.27
CA ASP A 54 9.66 -8.14 39.82
C ASP A 54 8.50 -8.53 40.75
N THR A 55 8.46 -8.03 41.98
CA THR A 55 7.44 -8.41 42.98
C THR A 55 6.92 -7.22 43.78
N ALA A 56 5.67 -7.32 44.23
CA ALA A 56 5.03 -6.31 45.09
C ALA A 56 5.76 -6.06 46.43
N GLU A 57 6.52 -7.04 46.94
CA GLU A 57 7.17 -6.97 48.25
C GLU A 57 8.20 -5.82 48.33
N PHE A 58 8.91 -5.56 47.24
CA PHE A 58 9.89 -4.48 47.17
C PHE A 58 9.25 -3.09 47.15
N PHE A 59 8.18 -2.91 46.38
CA PHE A 59 7.43 -1.65 46.33
C PHE A 59 6.80 -1.31 47.69
N LYS A 60 6.38 -2.34 48.46
CA LYS A 60 5.92 -2.17 49.86
C LYS A 60 7.02 -1.63 50.78
N LYS A 61 8.27 -2.08 50.61
CA LYS A 61 9.41 -1.68 51.46
C LYS A 61 10.00 -0.32 51.07
N THR A 62 9.99 0.03 49.78
CA THR A 62 10.60 1.26 49.25
C THR A 62 9.72 2.50 49.25
N ALA A 63 8.41 2.37 49.50
CA ALA A 63 7.53 3.53 49.73
C ALA A 63 8.01 4.44 50.90
N ALA A 64 8.96 3.98 51.73
CA ALA A 64 9.64 4.72 52.79
C ALA A 64 11.11 5.11 52.49
N GLY A 65 11.64 4.84 51.29
CA GLY A 65 12.92 5.35 50.77
C GLY A 65 13.94 4.30 50.29
N THR A 66 14.44 4.50 49.06
CA THR A 66 15.84 4.48 48.54
C THR A 66 15.84 4.53 47.00
N ALA A 67 14.83 3.95 46.34
CA ALA A 67 14.67 3.97 44.88
C ALA A 67 13.73 5.08 44.38
N PHE A 68 12.60 5.30 45.04
CA PHE A 68 11.68 6.40 44.76
C PHE A 68 10.89 6.75 46.04
N HIS A 69 10.33 7.95 46.10
CA HIS A 69 9.59 8.49 47.25
C HIS A 69 8.14 8.74 46.86
N ALA A 70 7.20 7.97 47.42
CA ALA A 70 5.77 8.14 47.16
C ALA A 70 5.31 9.58 47.45
N GLY A 71 4.61 10.18 46.49
CA GLY A 71 4.16 11.58 46.51
C GLY A 71 5.24 12.60 46.13
N LYS A 72 6.49 12.19 45.86
CA LYS A 72 7.62 13.08 45.61
C LYS A 72 8.47 12.63 44.40
N PRO A 73 7.96 12.81 43.16
CA PRO A 73 8.67 12.39 41.95
C PRO A 73 10.02 13.08 41.78
N ASP A 74 10.14 14.35 42.15
CA ASP A 74 11.40 15.12 41.99
C ASP A 74 12.47 14.74 43.02
N ASP A 75 12.09 14.17 44.17
CA ASP A 75 13.01 13.65 45.20
C ASP A 75 13.34 12.16 44.98
N SER A 76 12.92 11.56 43.85
CA SER A 76 13.04 10.12 43.59
C SER A 76 14.26 9.78 42.73
N LEU A 77 15.19 9.00 43.28
CA LEU A 77 16.41 8.55 42.58
C LEU A 77 16.12 7.83 41.25
N MET A 78 15.04 7.05 41.17
CA MET A 78 14.58 6.42 39.93
C MET A 78 14.37 7.44 38.81
N ILE A 79 13.74 8.57 39.12
CA ILE A 79 13.44 9.64 38.13
C ILE A 79 14.72 10.36 37.72
N GLU A 80 15.65 10.58 38.66
CA GLU A 80 16.96 11.14 38.37
C GLU A 80 17.71 10.26 37.36
N LEU A 81 17.88 8.96 37.65
CA LEU A 81 18.68 8.05 36.84
C LEU A 81 18.09 7.78 35.44
N VAL A 82 16.75 7.74 35.29
CA VAL A 82 16.11 7.54 33.97
C VAL A 82 16.08 8.80 33.10
N THR A 83 16.41 9.96 33.68
CA THR A 83 16.45 11.25 32.96
C THR A 83 17.87 11.64 32.53
N LEU A 84 18.90 10.89 32.97
CA LEU A 84 20.28 11.15 32.58
C LEU A 84 20.50 10.95 31.07
N PRO A 85 21.50 11.63 30.47
CA PRO A 85 21.93 11.39 29.09
C PRO A 85 22.28 9.92 28.85
N ALA A 86 22.00 9.42 27.64
CA ALA A 86 22.19 8.00 27.31
C ALA A 86 23.66 7.53 27.35
N ASP A 87 24.62 8.46 27.36
CA ASP A 87 26.06 8.20 27.48
C ASP A 87 26.60 8.33 28.91
N ASP A 88 25.75 8.68 29.88
CA ASP A 88 26.11 8.76 31.30
C ASP A 88 26.33 7.36 31.89
N SER A 89 27.33 7.22 32.78
CA SER A 89 27.65 5.93 33.40
C SER A 89 26.57 5.42 34.37
N ASP A 90 25.76 6.32 34.92
CA ASP A 90 24.74 6.02 35.91
C ASP A 90 23.32 5.98 35.32
N VAL A 91 23.16 6.21 34.00
CA VAL A 91 21.85 6.17 33.33
C VAL A 91 21.19 4.81 33.48
N MET A 92 19.89 4.83 33.77
CA MET A 92 19.07 3.62 33.87
C MET A 92 18.02 3.60 32.76
N PRO A 93 17.89 2.48 32.00
CA PRO A 93 18.72 1.28 32.06
C PRO A 93 20.14 1.47 31.44
N PRO A 94 21.18 0.79 31.95
CA PRO A 94 22.56 0.93 31.47
C PRO A 94 22.83 0.17 30.15
N LYS A 95 21.88 -0.67 29.73
CA LYS A 95 21.87 -1.39 28.46
C LYS A 95 20.44 -1.40 27.93
N GLY A 96 20.27 -1.20 26.63
CA GLY A 96 18.95 -1.11 26.01
C GLY A 96 18.54 0.33 25.68
N ARG A 97 17.26 0.54 25.37
CA ARG A 97 16.70 1.87 25.08
C ARG A 97 16.43 2.61 26.40
N THR A 98 16.85 3.86 26.52
CA THR A 98 16.45 4.74 27.63
C THR A 98 14.97 5.10 27.59
N LEU A 99 14.41 5.53 28.72
CA LEU A 99 13.01 5.96 28.77
C LEU A 99 12.83 7.24 27.97
N ASN A 100 11.71 7.36 27.25
CA ASN A 100 11.34 8.62 26.59
C ASN A 100 10.54 9.52 27.55
N GLU A 101 10.34 10.79 27.15
CA GLU A 101 9.65 11.80 27.99
C GLU A 101 8.25 11.37 28.44
N ALA A 102 7.49 10.64 27.61
CA ALA A 102 6.16 10.17 27.98
C ALA A 102 6.21 9.06 29.04
N GLU A 103 7.17 8.14 28.93
CA GLU A 103 7.40 7.08 29.94
C GLU A 103 7.86 7.68 31.26
N ILE A 104 8.81 8.63 31.21
CA ILE A 104 9.26 9.37 32.39
C ILE A 104 8.09 10.14 33.01
N GLY A 105 7.26 10.80 32.19
CA GLY A 105 6.06 11.49 32.63
C GLY A 105 5.08 10.60 33.38
N LYS A 106 4.83 9.38 32.87
CA LYS A 106 3.99 8.37 33.54
C LYS A 106 4.58 7.91 34.87
N LEU A 107 5.89 7.66 34.94
CA LEU A 107 6.56 7.32 36.20
C LEU A 107 6.46 8.47 37.22
N LYS A 108 6.66 9.72 36.78
CA LYS A 108 6.51 10.90 37.64
C LYS A 108 5.09 11.02 38.18
N GLN A 109 4.08 10.86 37.31
CA GLN A 109 2.67 10.93 37.72
C GLN A 109 2.32 9.80 38.69
N TRP A 110 2.72 8.57 38.39
CA TRP A 110 2.52 7.42 39.28
C TRP A 110 3.11 7.65 40.67
N ILE A 111 4.35 8.14 40.73
CA ILE A 111 5.00 8.47 42.01
C ILE A 111 4.24 9.58 42.72
N ALA A 112 3.83 10.65 42.01
CA ALA A 112 3.04 11.74 42.58
C ALA A 112 1.69 11.27 43.15
N GLU A 113 1.06 10.29 42.53
CA GLU A 113 -0.20 9.66 42.96
C GLU A 113 -0.02 8.65 44.11
N GLY A 114 1.19 8.55 44.67
CA GLY A 114 1.50 7.71 45.83
C GLY A 114 2.06 6.34 45.47
N ALA A 115 2.47 6.13 44.22
CA ALA A 115 3.12 4.93 43.73
C ALA A 115 2.34 3.64 44.04
N GLN A 116 1.02 3.65 43.82
CA GLN A 116 0.17 2.50 44.12
C GLN A 116 0.48 1.30 43.21
N PHE A 117 0.44 0.09 43.74
CA PHE A 117 0.67 -1.16 43.00
C PHE A 117 -0.27 -2.27 43.49
N PRO A 118 -0.63 -3.25 42.64
CA PRO A 118 -1.48 -4.38 43.03
C PRO A 118 -0.76 -5.35 43.98
N GLU A 119 -1.47 -5.95 44.95
CA GLU A 119 -0.85 -6.82 45.97
C GLU A 119 -0.30 -8.15 45.43
N ASP A 120 -0.84 -8.66 44.32
CA ASP A 120 -0.54 -9.98 43.75
C ASP A 120 0.21 -9.91 42.40
N ILE A 121 0.97 -8.83 42.17
CA ILE A 121 1.67 -8.65 40.88
C ILE A 121 3.06 -9.26 40.87
N THR A 122 3.31 -10.10 39.85
CA THR A 122 4.64 -10.58 39.47
C THR A 122 4.95 -10.01 38.10
N LEU A 123 6.01 -9.23 38.00
CA LEU A 123 6.50 -8.68 36.73
C LEU A 123 7.53 -9.62 36.11
N VAL A 124 7.49 -9.78 34.79
CA VAL A 124 8.40 -10.65 34.06
C VAL A 124 9.24 -9.81 33.10
N ALA A 125 10.55 -10.00 33.13
CA ALA A 125 11.47 -9.32 32.22
C ALA A 125 11.09 -9.61 30.76
N LYS A 126 10.88 -8.55 29.97
CA LYS A 126 10.74 -8.66 28.51
C LYS A 126 12.13 -8.72 27.87
N LYS A 127 12.30 -9.55 26.83
CA LYS A 127 13.57 -9.63 26.09
C LYS A 127 13.71 -8.42 25.18
N GLU A 128 14.94 -7.99 24.91
CA GLU A 128 15.22 -6.88 23.98
C GLU A 128 14.52 -7.07 22.62
N GLU A 129 14.45 -8.31 22.12
CA GLU A 129 13.76 -8.65 20.86
C GLU A 129 12.24 -8.36 20.88
N ASP A 130 11.60 -8.38 22.05
CA ASP A 130 10.15 -8.13 22.20
C ASP A 130 9.80 -6.65 21.97
N TRP A 131 10.80 -5.77 22.03
CA TRP A 131 10.60 -4.32 22.03
C TRP A 131 11.61 -3.51 21.23
N LYS A 132 12.64 -4.15 20.67
CA LYS A 132 13.50 -3.53 19.67
C LYS A 132 12.62 -2.89 18.60
N ASP A 133 12.85 -1.60 18.33
CA ASP A 133 12.08 -0.76 17.41
C ASP A 133 10.65 -0.36 17.86
N ALA A 134 10.23 -0.68 19.09
CA ALA A 134 8.98 -0.19 19.66
C ALA A 134 9.04 1.31 19.97
N VAL A 135 7.98 2.05 19.64
CA VAL A 135 7.89 3.50 19.89
C VAL A 135 6.53 3.85 20.51
N PRO A 136 6.42 4.88 21.37
CA PRO A 136 5.12 5.36 21.85
C PRO A 136 4.18 5.69 20.69
N LEU A 137 2.88 5.55 20.91
CA LEU A 137 1.88 6.03 19.95
C LEU A 137 2.04 7.55 19.79
N PRO A 138 2.33 8.06 18.59
CA PRO A 138 2.41 9.49 18.35
C PRO A 138 1.06 10.17 18.61
N ASP A 139 1.07 11.28 19.36
CA ASP A 139 -0.10 12.15 19.46
C ASP A 139 -0.22 12.99 18.18
N LYS A 140 -1.37 12.87 17.51
CA LYS A 140 -1.72 13.61 16.30
C LYS A 140 -2.73 14.72 16.55
N GLY A 141 -3.15 14.95 17.80
CA GLY A 141 -4.22 15.87 18.14
C GLY A 141 -5.58 15.46 17.56
N LYS A 142 -5.72 14.20 17.13
CA LYS A 142 -6.90 13.63 16.49
C LYS A 142 -7.34 12.37 17.24
N LYS A 143 -8.65 12.15 17.32
CA LYS A 143 -9.17 10.95 17.95
C LYS A 143 -8.91 9.72 17.09
N LEU A 144 -8.17 8.75 17.64
CA LEU A 144 -8.05 7.42 17.07
C LEU A 144 -9.41 6.72 17.13
N VAL A 145 -9.91 6.25 15.98
CA VAL A 145 -11.23 5.60 15.88
C VAL A 145 -11.09 4.08 15.91
N LYS A 146 -10.14 3.55 15.15
CA LYS A 146 -9.92 2.10 15.06
C LYS A 146 -8.48 1.77 14.68
N ILE A 147 -8.10 0.52 14.96
CA ILE A 147 -6.90 -0.10 14.41
C ILE A 147 -7.30 -1.26 13.49
N GLY A 148 -6.56 -1.41 12.39
CA GLY A 148 -6.59 -2.59 11.53
C GLY A 148 -5.28 -3.34 11.64
N VAL A 149 -5.35 -4.67 11.68
CA VAL A 149 -4.19 -5.57 11.69
C VAL A 149 -4.23 -6.35 10.40
N PHE A 150 -3.12 -6.34 9.65
CA PHE A 150 -3.06 -6.96 8.33
C PHE A 150 -1.87 -7.91 8.22
N PRO A 151 -2.07 -9.12 7.65
CA PRO A 151 -3.35 -9.68 7.21
C PRO A 151 -4.34 -9.92 8.38
N GLU A 152 -5.63 -10.08 8.04
CA GLU A 152 -6.72 -10.25 9.02
C GLU A 152 -6.75 -11.66 9.67
N ASP A 153 -5.98 -12.59 9.12
CA ASP A 153 -5.72 -13.94 9.63
C ASP A 153 -4.27 -14.31 9.35
N ILE A 154 -3.73 -15.26 10.12
CA ILE A 154 -2.38 -15.80 9.93
C ILE A 154 -2.49 -17.32 9.78
N VAL A 155 -1.91 -17.84 8.70
CA VAL A 155 -1.68 -19.28 8.52
C VAL A 155 -0.17 -19.46 8.40
N LEU A 156 0.40 -20.32 9.24
CA LEU A 156 1.81 -20.69 9.20
C LEU A 156 1.89 -22.17 8.89
N GLU A 157 2.29 -22.50 7.67
CA GLU A 157 2.31 -23.87 7.16
C GLU A 157 3.73 -24.28 6.75
N LYS A 158 4.27 -25.32 7.40
CA LYS A 158 5.64 -25.84 7.25
C LYS A 158 6.71 -25.01 7.95
N ALA A 159 7.81 -25.66 8.32
CA ALA A 159 8.83 -25.15 9.23
C ALA A 159 9.48 -23.81 8.80
N ARG A 160 9.62 -23.58 7.48
CA ARG A 160 10.27 -22.37 6.93
C ARG A 160 9.31 -21.21 6.66
N ASP A 161 8.03 -21.36 6.95
CA ASP A 161 7.03 -20.33 6.68
C ASP A 161 7.12 -19.18 7.68
N PHE A 162 6.64 -18.00 7.27
CA PHE A 162 6.55 -16.85 8.13
C PHE A 162 5.44 -15.91 7.68
N GLN A 163 4.91 -15.14 8.61
CA GLN A 163 3.95 -14.08 8.30
C GLN A 163 4.31 -12.81 9.05
N SER A 164 4.49 -11.72 8.30
CA SER A 164 4.67 -10.38 8.85
C SER A 164 3.32 -9.68 8.99
N VAL A 165 3.18 -8.88 10.04
CA VAL A 165 1.96 -8.13 10.35
C VAL A 165 2.24 -6.64 10.38
N VAL A 166 1.35 -5.87 9.78
CA VAL A 166 1.34 -4.41 9.85
C VAL A 166 0.07 -3.93 10.55
N VAL A 167 0.20 -2.88 11.35
CA VAL A 167 -0.91 -2.30 12.12
C VAL A 167 -1.13 -0.87 11.66
N MET A 168 -2.35 -0.56 11.23
CA MET A 168 -2.73 0.75 10.73
C MET A 168 -3.80 1.36 11.63
N ALA A 169 -3.54 2.56 12.12
CA ALA A 169 -4.52 3.40 12.80
C ALA A 169 -5.39 4.14 11.78
N THR A 170 -6.68 4.32 12.07
CA THR A 170 -7.58 5.23 11.34
C THR A 170 -8.16 6.24 12.31
N TYR A 171 -8.01 7.52 11.99
CA TYR A 171 -8.49 8.65 12.80
C TYR A 171 -9.89 9.11 12.37
N GLU A 172 -10.49 10.01 13.15
CA GLU A 172 -11.85 10.53 12.93
C GLU A 172 -12.05 11.29 11.62
N ASP A 173 -10.95 11.75 11.01
CA ASP A 173 -10.91 12.43 9.72
C ASP A 173 -10.44 11.48 8.59
N ASP A 174 -10.59 10.16 8.76
CA ASP A 174 -10.16 9.09 7.85
C ASP A 174 -8.65 9.04 7.53
N THR A 175 -7.81 9.88 8.13
CA THR A 175 -6.36 9.76 7.96
C THR A 175 -5.86 8.46 8.57
N THR A 176 -4.81 7.91 7.96
CA THR A 176 -4.22 6.64 8.35
C THR A 176 -2.78 6.82 8.79
N MET A 177 -2.34 6.02 9.77
CA MET A 177 -0.97 6.03 10.26
C MET A 177 -0.48 4.62 10.55
N ASP A 178 0.76 4.32 10.17
CA ASP A 178 1.43 3.10 10.60
C ASP A 178 1.73 3.16 12.09
N VAL A 179 1.11 2.26 12.84
CA VAL A 179 1.29 2.13 14.30
C VAL A 179 1.89 0.77 14.65
N THR A 180 2.48 0.06 13.69
CA THR A 180 3.11 -1.26 13.90
C THR A 180 4.17 -1.20 15.00
N LYS A 181 4.98 -0.13 15.00
CA LYS A 181 6.00 0.10 16.04
C LYS A 181 5.39 0.46 17.40
N SER A 182 4.18 1.00 17.43
CA SER A 182 3.46 1.33 18.67
C SER A 182 2.55 0.20 19.17
N ALA A 183 2.33 -0.83 18.37
CA ALA A 183 1.47 -1.95 18.69
C ALA A 183 2.18 -3.00 19.53
N THR A 184 1.50 -3.59 20.51
CA THR A 184 1.99 -4.78 21.23
C THR A 184 1.39 -6.05 20.62
N PHE A 185 2.19 -7.10 20.48
CA PHE A 185 1.78 -8.39 19.91
C PHE A 185 1.86 -9.47 20.99
N ASN A 186 0.72 -10.07 21.35
CA ASN A 186 0.67 -11.18 22.31
C ASN A 186 -0.14 -12.34 21.72
N PHE A 187 0.28 -13.57 21.97
CA PHE A 187 -0.48 -14.75 21.56
C PHE A 187 -1.24 -15.34 22.74
N ALA A 188 -2.48 -15.78 22.52
CA ALA A 188 -3.26 -16.50 23.53
C ALA A 188 -2.54 -17.78 23.99
N ASP A 189 -1.98 -18.52 23.04
CA ASP A 189 -1.00 -19.58 23.26
C ASP A 189 0.31 -19.26 22.52
N PRO A 190 1.35 -18.75 23.21
CA PRO A 190 2.65 -18.43 22.62
C PRO A 190 3.53 -19.66 22.36
N SER A 191 3.10 -20.88 22.76
CA SER A 191 3.88 -22.10 22.51
C SER A 191 3.82 -22.56 21.05
N LEU A 192 2.78 -22.16 20.32
CA LEU A 192 2.55 -22.55 18.92
C LEU A 192 3.35 -21.71 17.91
N VAL A 193 3.75 -20.50 18.30
CA VAL A 193 4.31 -19.48 17.40
C VAL A 193 5.65 -18.95 17.92
N GLY A 194 6.61 -18.80 17.03
CA GLY A 194 7.90 -18.14 17.27
C GLY A 194 7.96 -16.74 16.67
N LEU A 195 8.95 -15.97 17.10
CA LEU A 195 9.24 -14.65 16.54
C LEU A 195 10.45 -14.77 15.59
N LYS A 196 10.29 -14.38 14.34
CA LYS A 196 11.39 -14.05 13.42
C LYS A 196 11.85 -12.61 13.62
N LYS A 197 10.89 -11.71 13.83
CA LYS A 197 11.04 -10.31 14.25
C LYS A 197 9.85 -9.95 15.15
N ARG A 198 9.87 -8.75 15.74
CA ARG A 198 8.79 -8.24 16.61
C ARG A 198 7.38 -8.38 16.02
N ASN A 199 7.22 -8.11 14.73
CA ASN A 199 5.96 -8.20 13.99
C ASN A 199 5.99 -9.29 12.89
N SER A 200 6.89 -10.28 12.98
CA SER A 200 7.02 -11.34 12.00
C SER A 200 7.17 -12.69 12.69
N PHE A 201 6.27 -13.61 12.36
CA PHE A 201 6.02 -14.82 13.14
C PHE A 201 6.37 -16.07 12.33
N ILE A 202 6.86 -17.11 13.00
CA ILE A 202 7.25 -18.41 12.43
C ILE A 202 6.55 -19.55 13.17
N PRO A 203 6.32 -20.71 12.54
CA PRO A 203 5.67 -21.82 13.20
C PRO A 203 6.59 -22.50 14.23
N LYS A 204 6.01 -22.98 15.33
CA LYS A 204 6.71 -23.85 16.31
C LYS A 204 6.00 -25.18 16.52
N LYS A 205 4.69 -25.14 16.69
CA LYS A 205 3.87 -26.33 16.98
C LYS A 205 2.49 -26.18 16.36
N ASP A 206 2.00 -27.27 15.78
CA ASP A 206 0.67 -27.34 15.19
C ASP A 206 -0.44 -27.03 16.19
N GLY A 207 -1.45 -26.29 15.72
CA GLY A 207 -2.62 -25.92 16.50
C GLY A 207 -3.24 -24.60 16.05
N GLN A 208 -4.13 -24.07 16.89
CA GLN A 208 -4.81 -22.80 16.67
C GLN A 208 -4.61 -21.90 17.89
N THR A 209 -4.39 -20.62 17.65
CA THR A 209 -4.23 -19.58 18.67
C THR A 209 -4.78 -18.25 18.12
N GLU A 210 -4.75 -17.21 18.94
CA GLU A 210 -5.14 -15.86 18.54
C GLU A 210 -3.99 -14.90 18.82
N LEU A 211 -3.66 -14.04 17.85
CA LEU A 211 -2.80 -12.89 18.03
C LEU A 211 -3.65 -11.71 18.52
N ILE A 212 -3.34 -11.22 19.71
CA ILE A 212 -3.94 -10.07 20.36
C ILE A 212 -3.01 -8.87 20.14
N VAL A 213 -3.48 -7.90 19.36
CA VAL A 213 -2.76 -6.66 19.04
C VAL A 213 -3.38 -5.51 19.80
N LYS A 214 -2.57 -4.71 20.51
CA LYS A 214 -3.05 -3.51 21.23
C LYS A 214 -2.31 -2.26 20.81
N VAL A 215 -3.03 -1.15 20.69
CA VAL A 215 -2.50 0.20 20.46
C VAL A 215 -3.29 1.18 21.33
N GLY A 216 -2.66 1.73 22.37
CA GLY A 216 -3.36 2.56 23.35
C GLY A 216 -4.51 1.78 24.01
N GLN A 217 -5.73 2.27 23.88
CA GLN A 217 -6.94 1.60 24.39
C GLN A 217 -7.60 0.64 23.39
N HIS A 218 -7.12 0.59 22.13
CA HIS A 218 -7.72 -0.24 21.10
C HIS A 218 -7.07 -1.63 21.07
N GLU A 219 -7.89 -2.65 20.88
CA GLU A 219 -7.47 -4.05 20.74
C GLU A 219 -8.06 -4.64 19.45
N ALA A 220 -7.29 -5.48 18.79
CA ALA A 220 -7.72 -6.31 17.66
C ALA A 220 -7.22 -7.74 17.86
N LYS A 221 -8.03 -8.72 17.45
CA LYS A 221 -7.70 -10.14 17.51
C LYS A 221 -7.61 -10.71 16.11
N VAL A 222 -6.55 -11.45 15.85
CA VAL A 222 -6.26 -12.09 14.55
C VAL A 222 -6.16 -13.59 14.78
N PRO A 223 -7.00 -14.42 14.13
CA PRO A 223 -6.90 -15.87 14.23
C PRO A 223 -5.59 -16.36 13.61
N VAL A 224 -4.95 -17.34 14.28
CA VAL A 224 -3.68 -17.91 13.86
C VAL A 224 -3.78 -19.42 13.82
N THR A 225 -3.44 -20.01 12.67
CA THR A 225 -3.40 -21.46 12.48
C THR A 225 -1.98 -21.89 12.13
N VAL A 226 -1.45 -22.86 12.85
CA VAL A 226 -0.13 -23.46 12.59
C VAL A 226 -0.34 -24.91 12.16
N LYS A 227 0.25 -25.29 11.02
CA LYS A 227 0.16 -26.64 10.45
C LYS A 227 1.52 -27.13 9.98
N GLU A 228 1.75 -28.43 10.12
CA GLU A 228 2.96 -29.09 9.60
C GLU A 228 4.26 -28.42 10.05
N SER A 229 4.30 -27.85 11.27
CA SER A 229 5.41 -27.00 11.75
C SER A 229 6.77 -27.71 11.78
N MET A 230 6.75 -29.04 11.77
CA MET A 230 7.93 -29.91 11.77
C MET A 230 8.32 -30.41 10.37
N VAL A 231 7.50 -30.15 9.35
CA VAL A 231 7.77 -30.51 7.96
C VAL A 231 8.46 -29.33 7.31
N ASP A 232 9.68 -29.52 6.84
CA ASP A 232 10.30 -28.53 5.95
C ASP A 232 9.97 -28.86 4.49
N ARG A 233 9.88 -27.83 3.64
CA ARG A 233 9.73 -28.01 2.19
C ARG A 233 11.06 -27.71 1.49
N PRO A 234 11.42 -28.41 0.40
CA PRO A 234 12.59 -28.05 -0.37
C PRO A 234 12.43 -26.66 -1.02
N VAL A 235 13.55 -26.03 -1.36
CA VAL A 235 13.56 -24.83 -2.22
C VAL A 235 13.01 -25.20 -3.58
N SER A 236 11.97 -24.49 -3.99
CA SER A 236 11.35 -24.65 -5.30
C SER A 236 11.98 -23.71 -6.32
N PHE A 237 12.26 -24.21 -7.52
CA PHE A 237 12.75 -23.35 -8.60
C PHE A 237 11.66 -22.33 -8.99
N HIS A 238 10.42 -22.76 -9.19
CA HIS A 238 9.30 -21.92 -9.58
C HIS A 238 8.87 -20.98 -8.44
N LEU A 239 8.76 -21.48 -7.21
CA LEU A 239 8.12 -20.70 -6.13
C LEU A 239 9.08 -19.87 -5.27
N ASP A 240 10.38 -20.16 -5.32
CA ASP A 240 11.39 -19.48 -4.49
C ASP A 240 12.52 -18.86 -5.31
N VAL A 241 13.05 -19.57 -6.32
CA VAL A 241 14.18 -19.08 -7.12
C VAL A 241 13.73 -18.14 -8.24
N MET A 242 12.70 -18.51 -9.00
CA MET A 242 12.20 -17.73 -10.12
C MET A 242 11.77 -16.30 -9.70
N PRO A 243 11.05 -16.11 -8.58
CA PRO A 243 10.67 -14.78 -8.12
C PRO A 243 11.87 -13.91 -7.73
N ILE A 244 13.01 -14.49 -7.32
CA ILE A 244 14.22 -13.72 -7.03
C ILE A 244 14.70 -12.98 -8.27
N PHE A 245 14.68 -13.61 -9.45
CA PHE A 245 15.14 -12.94 -10.67
C PHE A 245 14.28 -11.74 -11.04
N MET A 246 12.97 -11.83 -10.82
CA MET A 246 12.07 -10.68 -11.00
C MET A 246 12.31 -9.62 -9.93
N ARG A 247 12.38 -10.05 -8.67
CA ARG A 247 12.57 -9.19 -7.50
C ARG A 247 13.83 -8.33 -7.58
N GLN A 248 14.89 -8.89 -8.16
CA GLN A 248 16.22 -8.32 -8.23
C GLN A 248 16.52 -7.70 -9.61
N ASP A 249 15.49 -7.50 -10.44
CA ASP A 249 15.59 -6.86 -11.75
C ASP A 249 16.48 -7.64 -12.75
N CYS A 250 16.69 -8.95 -12.57
CA CYS A 250 17.52 -9.78 -13.46
C CYS A 250 16.82 -10.03 -14.81
N ASN A 251 15.53 -10.37 -14.76
CA ASN A 251 14.74 -10.82 -15.90
C ASN A 251 13.80 -9.72 -16.45
N VAL A 252 14.21 -8.46 -16.33
CA VAL A 252 13.49 -7.30 -16.86
C VAL A 252 13.95 -6.98 -18.28
N GLY A 253 13.13 -6.21 -19.02
CA GLY A 253 13.37 -5.90 -20.44
C GLY A 253 14.64 -5.09 -20.74
N SER A 254 15.26 -4.48 -19.74
CA SER A 254 16.55 -3.78 -19.89
C SER A 254 17.77 -4.71 -19.80
N CYS A 255 17.62 -5.95 -19.34
CA CYS A 255 18.73 -6.88 -19.09
C CYS A 255 18.43 -8.27 -19.70
N HIS A 256 18.53 -9.35 -18.90
CA HIS A 256 18.37 -10.72 -19.40
C HIS A 256 16.94 -11.04 -19.85
N GLY A 257 15.93 -10.27 -19.40
CA GLY A 257 14.55 -10.36 -19.87
C GLY A 257 14.27 -9.64 -21.19
N SER A 258 15.28 -8.99 -21.79
CA SER A 258 15.13 -8.38 -23.11
C SER A 258 14.96 -9.44 -24.20
N ALA A 259 14.30 -9.10 -25.31
CA ALA A 259 14.09 -10.04 -26.42
C ALA A 259 15.39 -10.59 -27.06
N ARG A 260 16.55 -9.99 -26.75
CA ARG A 260 17.87 -10.45 -27.21
C ARG A 260 18.73 -11.05 -26.09
N GLY A 261 18.26 -11.02 -24.83
CA GLY A 261 19.09 -11.29 -23.65
C GLY A 261 20.27 -10.31 -23.51
N GLN A 262 21.24 -10.66 -22.69
CA GLN A 262 22.53 -9.96 -22.56
C GLN A 262 23.66 -10.97 -22.70
N ASP A 263 24.64 -10.66 -23.55
CA ASP A 263 25.84 -11.49 -23.79
C ASP A 263 25.54 -12.97 -24.07
N GLY A 264 24.45 -13.25 -24.79
CA GLY A 264 24.01 -14.61 -25.12
C GLY A 264 23.34 -15.36 -23.96
N PHE A 265 22.94 -14.67 -22.88
CA PHE A 265 22.11 -15.21 -21.81
C PHE A 265 20.77 -14.48 -21.73
N MET A 266 19.69 -15.25 -21.86
CA MET A 266 18.31 -14.77 -21.87
C MET A 266 17.51 -15.48 -20.79
N LEU A 267 16.67 -14.71 -20.10
CA LEU A 267 15.63 -15.18 -19.19
C LEU A 267 14.28 -14.71 -19.74
N SER A 268 13.21 -15.40 -19.40
CA SER A 268 11.86 -15.00 -19.74
C SER A 268 11.51 -13.68 -19.04
N LEU A 269 10.78 -12.80 -19.74
CA LEU A 269 10.43 -11.50 -19.17
C LEU A 269 9.55 -11.72 -17.93
N PHE A 270 9.99 -11.20 -16.78
CA PHE A 270 9.30 -11.32 -15.49
C PHE A 270 9.08 -12.77 -15.01
N GLY A 271 9.73 -13.77 -15.60
CA GLY A 271 9.61 -15.17 -15.17
C GLY A 271 8.38 -15.89 -15.73
N TYR A 272 7.85 -15.47 -16.89
CA TYR A 272 6.68 -16.10 -17.51
C TYR A 272 6.94 -17.51 -18.11
N ASP A 273 8.18 -17.93 -18.28
CA ASP A 273 8.57 -19.28 -18.72
C ASP A 273 9.62 -19.89 -17.76
N PRO A 274 9.22 -20.30 -16.54
CA PRO A 274 10.17 -20.85 -15.57
C PRO A 274 10.86 -22.12 -16.07
N ASN A 275 10.15 -23.00 -16.78
CA ASN A 275 10.74 -24.23 -17.30
C ASN A 275 11.84 -23.96 -18.34
N GLY A 276 11.62 -23.03 -19.27
CA GLY A 276 12.67 -22.61 -20.19
C GLY A 276 13.80 -21.89 -19.46
N ASP A 277 13.53 -21.08 -18.45
CA ASP A 277 14.55 -20.38 -17.67
C ASP A 277 15.43 -21.34 -16.88
N HIS A 278 14.85 -22.39 -16.29
CA HIS A 278 15.59 -23.49 -15.68
C HIS A 278 16.56 -24.13 -16.68
N TYR A 279 16.08 -24.45 -17.89
CA TYR A 279 16.93 -25.01 -18.95
C TYR A 279 18.06 -24.05 -19.35
N ARG A 280 17.77 -22.75 -19.52
CA ARG A 280 18.76 -21.73 -19.88
C ARG A 280 19.83 -21.57 -18.80
N LEU A 281 19.43 -21.63 -17.52
CA LEU A 281 20.35 -21.57 -16.39
C LEU A 281 21.24 -22.81 -16.29
N THR A 282 20.68 -24.01 -16.46
CA THR A 282 21.35 -25.26 -16.08
C THR A 282 21.94 -26.04 -17.26
N ARG A 283 21.38 -25.94 -18.48
CA ARG A 283 21.70 -26.83 -19.61
C ARG A 283 22.18 -26.14 -20.88
N GLU A 284 21.66 -24.96 -21.21
CA GLU A 284 21.96 -24.28 -22.48
C GLU A 284 23.47 -24.05 -22.69
N MET A 285 24.20 -23.73 -21.62
CA MET A 285 25.66 -23.62 -21.63
C MET A 285 26.26 -24.35 -20.42
N ALA A 286 26.46 -25.66 -20.57
CA ALA A 286 26.97 -26.53 -19.50
C ALA A 286 28.23 -25.98 -18.82
N GLY A 287 28.25 -26.00 -17.48
CA GLY A 287 29.42 -25.71 -16.64
C GLY A 287 29.85 -24.25 -16.54
N ARG A 288 29.17 -23.30 -17.19
CA ARG A 288 29.51 -21.87 -17.09
C ARG A 288 28.72 -21.10 -16.04
N ARG A 289 27.45 -21.46 -15.80
CA ARG A 289 26.52 -20.66 -14.98
C ARG A 289 26.32 -21.20 -13.57
N ILE A 290 26.25 -22.53 -13.47
CA ILE A 290 26.01 -23.27 -12.23
C ILE A 290 27.21 -24.17 -11.94
N ASN A 291 27.72 -24.09 -10.72
CA ASN A 291 28.77 -24.94 -10.18
C ASN A 291 28.18 -25.79 -9.06
N LEU A 292 27.88 -27.06 -9.33
CA LEU A 292 27.33 -27.98 -8.33
C LEU A 292 28.36 -28.44 -7.30
N ALA A 293 29.66 -28.30 -7.59
CA ALA A 293 30.72 -28.71 -6.66
C ALA A 293 30.97 -27.63 -5.60
N ILE A 294 30.90 -26.35 -6.00
CA ILE A 294 31.02 -25.19 -5.10
C ILE A 294 29.89 -24.21 -5.46
N PRO A 295 28.68 -24.41 -4.92
CA PRO A 295 27.48 -23.62 -5.25
C PRO A 295 27.68 -22.10 -5.16
N GLU A 296 28.42 -21.67 -4.15
CA GLU A 296 28.83 -20.29 -3.87
C GLU A 296 29.62 -19.64 -5.02
N GLU A 297 30.39 -20.45 -5.76
CA GLU A 297 31.22 -20.04 -6.92
C GLU A 297 30.49 -20.24 -8.25
N SER A 298 29.18 -20.49 -8.22
CA SER A 298 28.37 -20.44 -9.43
C SER A 298 28.43 -19.03 -9.99
N LEU A 299 28.80 -18.88 -11.27
CA LEU A 299 28.89 -17.58 -11.91
C LEU A 299 27.59 -16.77 -11.76
N LEU A 300 26.43 -17.44 -11.76
CA LEU A 300 25.14 -16.84 -11.46
C LEU A 300 25.12 -16.12 -10.09
N VAL A 301 25.62 -16.78 -9.04
CA VAL A 301 25.68 -16.25 -7.68
C VAL A 301 26.73 -15.15 -7.59
N GLU A 302 27.94 -15.38 -8.11
CA GLU A 302 29.04 -14.40 -8.07
C GLU A 302 28.70 -13.09 -8.78
N LYS A 303 28.06 -13.15 -9.95
CA LYS A 303 27.59 -11.97 -10.70
C LYS A 303 26.52 -11.22 -9.93
N SER A 304 25.62 -11.93 -9.26
CA SER A 304 24.49 -11.33 -8.53
C SER A 304 24.95 -10.55 -7.29
N ILE A 305 26.04 -10.97 -6.65
CA ILE A 305 26.65 -10.26 -5.51
C ILE A 305 27.82 -9.35 -5.88
N GLU A 306 28.12 -9.23 -7.19
CA GLU A 306 29.27 -8.49 -7.74
C GLU A 306 30.64 -8.97 -7.22
N ALA A 307 30.78 -10.26 -6.92
CA ALA A 307 32.09 -10.87 -6.64
C ALA A 307 32.97 -10.95 -7.90
N VAL A 308 32.33 -10.94 -9.07
CA VAL A 308 32.95 -10.81 -10.39
C VAL A 308 32.26 -9.69 -11.18
N PRO A 309 32.92 -9.05 -12.17
CA PRO A 309 32.35 -7.90 -12.87
C PRO A 309 31.01 -8.21 -13.52
N HIS A 310 29.96 -7.44 -13.24
CA HIS A 310 28.63 -7.60 -13.82
C HIS A 310 28.11 -6.25 -14.30
N THR A 311 27.74 -6.11 -15.57
CA THR A 311 27.25 -4.85 -16.13
C THR A 311 25.97 -4.36 -15.45
N GLY A 312 25.13 -5.27 -14.96
CA GLY A 312 23.95 -4.95 -14.15
C GLY A 312 24.25 -4.52 -12.72
N GLY A 313 25.52 -4.53 -12.30
CA GLY A 313 25.95 -4.20 -10.94
C GLY A 313 25.58 -5.26 -9.91
N LYS A 314 25.71 -4.90 -8.63
CA LYS A 314 25.30 -5.72 -7.50
C LYS A 314 23.79 -5.76 -7.35
N LEU A 315 23.22 -6.97 -7.29
CA LEU A 315 21.77 -7.15 -7.20
C LEU A 315 21.32 -7.44 -5.76
N PHE A 316 22.11 -8.18 -4.98
CA PHE A 316 21.85 -8.42 -3.56
C PHE A 316 23.13 -8.74 -2.77
N GLU A 317 23.01 -8.71 -1.44
CA GLU A 317 24.11 -8.97 -0.51
C GLU A 317 24.36 -10.48 -0.32
N LYS A 318 25.63 -10.85 -0.09
CA LYS A 318 26.00 -12.19 0.39
C LYS A 318 25.33 -12.47 1.73
N GLY A 319 24.70 -13.62 1.90
CA GLY A 319 23.96 -13.99 3.11
C GLY A 319 22.52 -13.45 3.19
N SER A 320 22.09 -12.61 2.23
CA SER A 320 20.68 -12.22 2.10
C SER A 320 19.78 -13.43 1.85
N HIS A 321 18.45 -13.24 2.01
CA HIS A 321 17.49 -14.31 1.70
C HIS A 321 17.64 -14.78 0.25
N SER A 322 17.70 -13.86 -0.72
CA SER A 322 17.89 -14.20 -2.14
C SER A 322 19.16 -15.02 -2.39
N TRP A 323 20.28 -14.63 -1.77
CA TRP A 323 21.53 -15.38 -1.89
C TRP A 323 21.41 -16.79 -1.29
N ARG A 324 20.86 -16.93 -0.08
CA ARG A 324 20.72 -18.23 0.60
C ARG A 324 19.83 -19.17 -0.19
N THR A 325 18.69 -18.69 -0.68
CA THR A 325 17.77 -19.48 -1.50
C THR A 325 18.42 -19.95 -2.80
N MET A 326 19.17 -19.08 -3.49
CA MET A 326 19.86 -19.47 -4.72
C MET A 326 20.97 -20.49 -4.47
N VAL A 327 21.76 -20.31 -3.42
CA VAL A 327 22.83 -21.24 -3.04
C VAL A 327 22.25 -22.59 -2.62
N GLU A 328 21.22 -22.61 -1.76
CA GLU A 328 20.54 -23.83 -1.31
C GLU A 328 19.93 -24.60 -2.50
N TRP A 329 19.32 -23.90 -3.47
CA TRP A 329 18.83 -24.54 -4.69
C TRP A 329 19.95 -25.23 -5.48
N ILE A 330 21.12 -24.60 -5.60
CA ILE A 330 22.27 -25.15 -6.32
C ILE A 330 22.91 -26.31 -5.53
N GLU A 331 23.04 -26.19 -4.22
CA GLU A 331 23.46 -27.25 -3.30
C GLU A 331 22.58 -28.50 -3.44
N ASN A 332 21.27 -28.29 -3.62
CA ASN A 332 20.29 -29.34 -3.88
C ASN A 332 20.26 -29.82 -5.36
N GLY A 333 21.34 -29.60 -6.11
CA GLY A 333 21.48 -30.13 -7.48
C GLY A 333 20.95 -29.21 -8.58
N ALA A 334 20.48 -28.01 -8.25
CA ALA A 334 19.82 -27.09 -9.18
C ALA A 334 18.68 -27.76 -9.97
N GLU A 335 17.93 -28.65 -9.31
CA GLU A 335 16.84 -29.40 -9.93
C GLU A 335 15.66 -28.51 -10.28
N ASN A 336 14.89 -28.92 -11.28
CA ASN A 336 13.60 -28.30 -11.56
C ASN A 336 12.55 -28.94 -10.65
N ASP A 337 11.46 -28.22 -10.39
CA ASP A 337 10.35 -28.78 -9.63
C ASP A 337 9.73 -29.98 -10.35
N THR A 338 9.18 -30.91 -9.57
CA THR A 338 8.51 -32.12 -10.07
C THR A 338 7.07 -32.19 -9.55
N GLY A 339 6.19 -32.85 -10.31
CA GLY A 339 4.78 -32.97 -9.94
C GLY A 339 3.94 -31.75 -10.33
N ASP A 340 2.81 -31.60 -9.67
CA ASP A 340 1.92 -30.45 -9.85
C ASP A 340 2.41 -29.29 -8.99
N ILE A 341 2.73 -28.16 -9.63
CA ILE A 341 3.31 -26.99 -8.98
C ILE A 341 2.17 -26.02 -8.65
N PRO A 342 1.94 -25.68 -7.37
CA PRO A 342 0.90 -24.73 -7.01
C PRO A 342 1.14 -23.37 -7.66
N TYR A 343 0.13 -22.82 -8.32
CA TYR A 343 0.22 -21.48 -8.92
C TYR A 343 -0.58 -20.47 -8.11
N VAL A 344 -0.18 -19.19 -8.19
CA VAL A 344 -0.86 -18.10 -7.47
C VAL A 344 -2.27 -17.89 -8.03
N THR A 345 -3.28 -18.09 -7.19
CA THR A 345 -4.69 -17.86 -7.51
C THR A 345 -5.09 -16.42 -7.16
N GLU A 346 -4.63 -15.94 -6.01
CA GLU A 346 -4.93 -14.61 -5.45
C GLU A 346 -3.66 -13.97 -4.88
N MET A 347 -3.55 -12.64 -5.01
CA MET A 347 -2.52 -11.85 -4.33
C MET A 347 -3.18 -10.63 -3.69
N THR A 348 -2.76 -10.29 -2.47
CA THR A 348 -3.29 -9.15 -1.73
C THR A 348 -2.15 -8.28 -1.21
N LEU A 349 -2.27 -6.96 -1.39
CA LEU A 349 -1.37 -5.96 -0.86
C LEU A 349 -2.03 -5.26 0.33
N TYR A 350 -1.35 -5.25 1.46
CA TYR A 350 -1.84 -4.69 2.71
C TYR A 350 -0.98 -3.52 3.19
N PRO A 351 -1.57 -2.51 3.87
CA PRO A 351 -3.02 -2.31 4.08
C PRO A 351 -3.78 -1.95 2.78
N PRO A 352 -5.11 -2.10 2.72
CA PRO A 352 -5.86 -2.01 1.46
C PRO A 352 -6.09 -0.59 0.93
N LYS A 353 -5.93 0.44 1.78
CA LYS A 353 -6.12 1.86 1.42
C LYS A 353 -5.31 2.74 2.36
N LEU A 354 -4.72 3.81 1.83
CA LEU A 354 -3.91 4.76 2.62
C LEU A 354 -4.38 6.20 2.39
N VAL A 355 -4.48 6.96 3.48
CA VAL A 355 -4.64 8.42 3.48
C VAL A 355 -3.55 8.99 4.39
N LEU A 356 -2.38 9.24 3.82
CA LEU A 356 -1.21 9.71 4.53
C LEU A 356 -1.28 11.23 4.67
N GLU A 357 -0.98 11.73 5.87
CA GLU A 357 -0.98 13.15 6.18
C GLU A 357 0.45 13.66 6.38
N GLY A 358 0.82 14.68 5.60
CA GLY A 358 2.14 15.29 5.69
C GLY A 358 3.22 14.57 4.87
N ALA A 359 4.18 15.35 4.38
CA ALA A 359 5.35 14.80 3.70
C ALA A 359 6.22 14.02 4.69
N GLY A 360 6.73 12.88 4.28
CA GLY A 360 7.55 11.99 5.12
C GLY A 360 6.74 11.04 6.01
N ALA A 361 5.40 11.12 6.03
CA ALA A 361 4.60 10.07 6.64
C ALA A 361 4.83 8.73 5.93
N THR A 362 4.96 7.65 6.70
CA THR A 362 5.28 6.33 6.17
C THR A 362 4.25 5.27 6.49
N GLN A 363 4.21 4.23 5.65
CA GLN A 363 3.46 3.02 5.89
C GLN A 363 4.22 1.82 5.34
N GLN A 364 4.49 0.82 6.20
CA GLN A 364 4.99 -0.47 5.75
C GLN A 364 3.86 -1.26 5.08
N MET A 365 4.18 -1.82 3.92
CA MET A 365 3.29 -2.72 3.19
C MET A 365 3.72 -4.17 3.33
N THR A 366 2.76 -5.10 3.23
CA THR A 366 3.01 -6.54 3.10
C THR A 366 2.21 -7.13 1.94
N VAL A 367 2.71 -8.21 1.36
CA VAL A 367 2.09 -8.92 0.24
C VAL A 367 1.87 -10.37 0.62
N ARG A 368 0.64 -10.86 0.47
CA ARG A 368 0.27 -12.25 0.70
C ARG A 368 -0.22 -12.86 -0.60
N ALA A 369 0.28 -14.04 -0.95
CA ALA A 369 -0.15 -14.81 -2.10
C ALA A 369 -0.87 -16.09 -1.63
N LYS A 370 -2.00 -16.43 -2.26
CA LYS A 370 -2.68 -17.72 -2.08
C LYS A 370 -2.44 -18.58 -3.31
N TYR A 371 -2.26 -19.88 -3.10
CA TYR A 371 -1.91 -20.84 -4.13
C TYR A 371 -3.07 -21.81 -4.43
N SER A 372 -2.98 -22.51 -5.55
CA SER A 372 -4.01 -23.43 -6.04
C SER A 372 -4.20 -24.68 -5.18
N ASP A 373 -3.24 -25.01 -4.32
CA ASP A 373 -3.31 -26.11 -3.34
C ASP A 373 -3.97 -25.69 -2.02
N GLY A 374 -4.39 -24.43 -1.90
CA GLY A 374 -5.02 -23.86 -0.71
C GLY A 374 -4.03 -23.29 0.32
N THR A 375 -2.73 -23.41 0.08
CA THR A 375 -1.70 -22.75 0.90
C THR A 375 -1.62 -21.26 0.60
N ASP A 376 -0.96 -20.52 1.47
CA ASP A 376 -0.67 -19.11 1.31
C ASP A 376 0.70 -18.77 1.89
N ARG A 377 1.28 -17.65 1.43
CA ARG A 377 2.62 -17.23 1.84
C ARG A 377 2.71 -15.71 1.92
N ASP A 378 3.47 -15.23 2.91
CA ASP A 378 4.03 -13.88 2.89
C ASP A 378 5.11 -13.82 1.80
N VAL A 379 4.84 -13.09 0.72
CA VAL A 379 5.74 -12.92 -0.42
C VAL A 379 6.31 -11.50 -0.48
N THR A 380 6.22 -10.73 0.62
CA THR A 380 6.69 -9.34 0.68
C THR A 380 8.15 -9.19 0.25
N GLU A 381 9.03 -10.10 0.68
CA GLU A 381 10.46 -10.05 0.34
C GLU A 381 10.73 -10.42 -1.14
N LEU A 382 9.79 -11.10 -1.80
CA LEU A 382 9.86 -11.56 -3.20
C LEU A 382 9.06 -10.68 -4.18
N ALA A 383 8.20 -9.79 -3.67
CA ALA A 383 7.39 -8.92 -4.49
C ALA A 383 8.19 -7.71 -5.04
N VAL A 384 7.89 -7.31 -6.27
CA VAL A 384 8.35 -6.06 -6.85
C VAL A 384 7.34 -4.97 -6.54
N PHE A 385 7.78 -3.94 -5.81
CA PHE A 385 6.96 -2.77 -5.49
C PHE A 385 7.14 -1.67 -6.51
N MET A 386 6.05 -0.98 -6.83
CA MET A 386 6.00 0.13 -7.78
C MET A 386 5.00 1.18 -7.32
N SER A 387 5.19 2.43 -7.72
CA SER A 387 4.20 3.49 -7.56
C SER A 387 3.86 4.10 -8.92
N SER A 388 2.59 4.48 -9.11
CA SER A 388 2.17 5.18 -10.33
C SER A 388 2.54 6.67 -10.32
N ASN A 389 2.93 7.21 -9.16
CA ASN A 389 3.24 8.62 -8.94
C ASN A 389 4.19 8.80 -7.74
N ASP A 390 5.48 8.49 -7.93
CA ASP A 390 6.54 8.62 -6.91
C ASP A 390 6.58 9.99 -6.23
N PRO A 391 6.43 11.13 -6.94
CA PRO A 391 6.41 12.44 -6.28
C PRO A 391 5.31 12.61 -5.24
N THR A 392 4.23 11.84 -5.34
CA THR A 392 3.12 11.84 -4.36
C THR A 392 3.35 10.81 -3.28
N ALA A 393 3.62 9.56 -3.64
CA ALA A 393 3.91 8.50 -2.70
C ALA A 393 4.90 7.53 -3.35
N ALA A 394 6.15 7.54 -2.87
CA ALA A 394 7.16 6.58 -3.31
C ALA A 394 7.04 5.31 -2.48
N ILE A 395 7.40 4.16 -3.04
CA ILE A 395 7.57 2.91 -2.30
C ILE A 395 8.95 2.34 -2.60
N ASP A 396 9.66 1.93 -1.55
CA ASP A 396 10.97 1.32 -1.70
C ASP A 396 10.90 -0.20 -1.91
N LYS A 397 12.07 -0.81 -2.16
CA LYS A 397 12.19 -2.25 -2.34
C LYS A 397 11.71 -3.04 -1.10
N SER A 398 11.76 -2.49 0.11
CA SER A 398 11.29 -3.18 1.33
C SER A 398 9.77 -3.11 1.53
N GLY A 399 9.06 -2.38 0.67
CA GLY A 399 7.62 -2.16 0.79
C GLY A 399 7.27 -0.97 1.68
N LEU A 400 8.22 -0.08 1.99
CA LEU A 400 7.95 1.11 2.79
C LEU A 400 7.47 2.25 1.88
N VAL A 401 6.19 2.63 2.03
CA VAL A 401 5.62 3.81 1.38
C VAL A 401 6.06 5.06 2.12
N THR A 402 6.48 6.09 1.40
CA THR A 402 6.81 7.42 1.94
C THR A 402 5.99 8.50 1.21
N ALA A 403 5.22 9.27 1.97
CA ALA A 403 4.44 10.39 1.46
C ALA A 403 5.34 11.54 0.98
N GLY A 404 5.01 12.11 -0.17
CA GLY A 404 5.68 13.26 -0.77
C GLY A 404 4.72 14.44 -0.90
N LYS A 405 4.46 14.86 -2.13
CA LYS A 405 3.54 15.96 -2.45
C LYS A 405 2.09 15.53 -2.29
N ARG A 406 1.21 16.50 -2.04
CA ARG A 406 -0.25 16.29 -2.10
C ARG A 406 -0.64 15.68 -3.44
N GLY A 407 -1.47 14.65 -3.41
CA GLY A 407 -2.02 14.03 -4.61
C GLY A 407 -2.53 12.62 -4.38
N GLU A 408 -2.65 11.89 -5.47
CA GLU A 408 -2.98 10.48 -5.48
C GLU A 408 -1.89 9.67 -6.20
N SER A 409 -1.62 8.49 -5.67
CA SER A 409 -0.84 7.43 -6.30
C SER A 409 -1.55 6.08 -6.14
N PHE A 410 -1.15 5.12 -6.95
CA PHE A 410 -1.42 3.70 -6.74
C PHE A 410 -0.11 3.02 -6.36
N ILE A 411 -0.07 2.46 -5.16
CA ILE A 411 1.02 1.59 -4.73
C ILE A 411 0.70 0.19 -5.21
N MET A 412 1.60 -0.39 -5.96
CA MET A 412 1.44 -1.68 -6.62
C MET A 412 2.48 -2.66 -6.15
N ALA A 413 2.10 -3.93 -6.13
CA ALA A 413 3.00 -5.06 -5.94
C ALA A 413 2.80 -6.05 -7.08
N ARG A 414 3.91 -6.61 -7.56
CA ARG A 414 3.93 -7.71 -8.52
C ARG A 414 4.65 -8.91 -7.90
N TYR A 415 4.05 -10.07 -8.03
CA TYR A 415 4.64 -11.36 -7.70
C TYR A 415 4.06 -12.38 -8.69
N GLU A 416 4.92 -13.23 -9.27
CA GLU A 416 4.48 -14.17 -10.31
C GLU A 416 3.75 -13.44 -11.44
N THR A 417 2.68 -14.03 -11.97
CA THR A 417 1.82 -13.45 -13.00
C THR A 417 0.81 -12.41 -12.48
N LYS A 418 0.84 -12.08 -11.19
CA LYS A 418 -0.15 -11.19 -10.55
C LYS A 418 0.42 -9.80 -10.33
N THR A 419 -0.40 -8.80 -10.54
CA THR A 419 -0.14 -7.42 -10.13
C THR A 419 -1.36 -6.90 -9.42
N VAL A 420 -1.19 -6.37 -8.21
CA VAL A 420 -2.27 -5.75 -7.42
C VAL A 420 -1.86 -4.32 -7.10
N GLY A 421 -2.84 -3.45 -6.89
CA GLY A 421 -2.59 -2.06 -6.53
C GLY A 421 -3.63 -1.54 -5.56
N ILE A 422 -3.19 -0.69 -4.65
CA ILE A 422 -4.04 0.00 -3.69
C ILE A 422 -3.93 1.51 -3.88
N GLN A 423 -5.05 2.20 -3.64
CA GLN A 423 -5.10 3.65 -3.70
C GLN A 423 -4.41 4.26 -2.48
N THR A 424 -3.49 5.18 -2.74
CA THR A 424 -2.75 5.93 -1.73
C THR A 424 -2.91 7.42 -1.97
N ILE A 425 -3.49 8.10 -0.99
CA ILE A 425 -3.72 9.54 -1.03
C ILE A 425 -2.75 10.20 -0.07
N VAL A 426 -2.15 11.31 -0.50
CA VAL A 426 -1.35 12.16 0.35
C VAL A 426 -2.03 13.52 0.46
N ILE A 427 -2.30 13.93 1.70
CA ILE A 427 -2.86 15.24 2.02
C ILE A 427 -1.84 16.09 2.79
N PRO A 428 -1.90 17.43 2.68
CA PRO A 428 -1.09 18.31 3.50
C PRO A 428 -1.37 18.10 4.99
N GLU A 429 -0.34 18.27 5.80
CA GLU A 429 -0.48 18.27 7.26
C GLU A 429 -1.27 19.49 7.74
N ASN A 430 -2.11 19.30 8.77
CA ASN A 430 -2.91 20.36 9.38
C ASN A 430 -3.81 21.11 8.38
N LEU A 431 -4.29 20.41 7.35
CA LEU A 431 -5.20 21.00 6.37
C LEU A 431 -6.55 21.30 7.02
N GLU A 432 -6.92 22.58 7.09
CA GLU A 432 -8.28 22.99 7.44
C GLU A 432 -9.26 22.59 6.33
N TYR A 433 -10.03 21.53 6.56
CA TYR A 433 -11.00 21.01 5.61
C TYR A 433 -12.31 20.68 6.31
N THR A 434 -13.40 21.27 5.83
CA THR A 434 -14.77 20.87 6.19
C THR A 434 -15.41 20.24 4.96
N ARG A 435 -16.00 19.05 5.12
CA ARG A 435 -16.65 18.35 4.02
C ARG A 435 -17.82 19.19 3.49
N PRO A 436 -17.77 19.67 2.23
CA PRO A 436 -18.89 20.37 1.64
C PRO A 436 -19.99 19.35 1.28
N THR A 437 -21.23 19.80 1.30
CA THR A 437 -22.42 19.03 0.90
C THR A 437 -23.12 19.69 -0.29
N PRO A 438 -22.48 19.75 -1.46
CA PRO A 438 -23.11 20.26 -2.68
C PRO A 438 -24.31 19.38 -3.07
N PRO A 439 -25.30 19.94 -3.80
CA PRO A 439 -26.42 19.17 -4.30
C PRO A 439 -25.95 18.12 -5.32
N GLU A 440 -26.60 16.95 -5.33
CA GLU A 440 -26.34 15.88 -6.29
C GLU A 440 -27.47 15.87 -7.34
N SER A 441 -27.09 15.92 -8.61
CA SER A 441 -28.02 15.85 -9.75
C SER A 441 -28.19 14.42 -10.25
N ASN A 442 -27.15 13.59 -10.14
CA ASN A 442 -27.18 12.17 -10.53
C ASN A 442 -26.10 11.36 -9.79
N PHE A 443 -26.03 10.05 -10.05
CA PHE A 443 -25.11 9.12 -9.38
C PHE A 443 -23.61 9.42 -9.62
N ILE A 444 -23.26 10.15 -10.68
CA ILE A 444 -21.88 10.57 -10.98
C ILE A 444 -21.43 11.61 -9.96
N ASP A 445 -22.31 12.53 -9.56
CA ASP A 445 -21.98 13.57 -8.58
C ASP A 445 -21.59 12.95 -7.24
N THR A 446 -22.29 11.91 -6.80
CA THR A 446 -21.92 11.15 -5.60
C THR A 446 -20.47 10.64 -5.69
N LEU A 447 -20.08 10.05 -6.82
CA LEU A 447 -18.72 9.52 -7.02
C LEU A 447 -17.67 10.64 -7.06
N VAL A 448 -18.00 11.78 -7.69
CA VAL A 448 -17.12 12.96 -7.76
C VAL A 448 -16.96 13.60 -6.38
N HIS A 449 -18.04 13.79 -5.63
CA HIS A 449 -18.02 14.36 -4.28
C HIS A 449 -17.20 13.49 -3.33
N GLU A 450 -17.38 12.16 -3.36
CA GLU A 450 -16.59 11.22 -2.58
C GLU A 450 -15.10 11.30 -2.94
N LYS A 451 -14.76 11.40 -4.24
CA LYS A 451 -13.38 11.53 -4.70
C LYS A 451 -12.74 12.84 -4.22
N LEU A 452 -13.42 13.96 -4.40
CA LEU A 452 -12.95 15.28 -3.96
C LEU A 452 -12.80 15.32 -2.44
N HIS A 453 -13.75 14.72 -1.72
CA HIS A 453 -13.68 14.60 -0.27
C HIS A 453 -12.43 13.85 0.17
N LYS A 454 -12.16 12.66 -0.38
CA LYS A 454 -10.96 11.87 -0.07
C LYS A 454 -9.67 12.64 -0.32
N LEU A 455 -9.62 13.44 -1.39
CA LEU A 455 -8.47 14.31 -1.71
C LEU A 455 -8.44 15.62 -0.91
N ARG A 456 -9.44 15.84 -0.04
CA ARG A 456 -9.66 17.07 0.72
C ARG A 456 -9.70 18.31 -0.18
N ILE A 457 -10.33 18.17 -1.35
CA ILE A 457 -10.54 19.24 -2.33
C ILE A 457 -11.93 19.81 -2.13
N VAL A 458 -12.00 21.12 -1.96
CA VAL A 458 -13.28 21.85 -1.97
C VAL A 458 -13.65 22.09 -3.43
N PRO A 459 -14.83 21.64 -3.91
CA PRO A 459 -15.28 21.91 -5.27
C PRO A 459 -15.35 23.43 -5.52
N SER A 460 -15.02 23.84 -6.74
CA SER A 460 -15.27 25.22 -7.17
C SER A 460 -16.76 25.55 -7.12
N GLY A 461 -17.08 26.78 -6.73
CA GLY A 461 -18.46 27.26 -6.77
C GLY A 461 -19.02 27.30 -8.20
N GLU A 462 -20.33 27.50 -8.31
CA GLU A 462 -21.00 27.61 -9.60
C GLU A 462 -20.43 28.77 -10.42
N CYS A 463 -20.14 28.49 -11.69
CA CYS A 463 -19.70 29.52 -12.62
C CYS A 463 -20.88 30.40 -13.10
N SER A 464 -20.56 31.59 -13.61
CA SER A 464 -21.56 32.48 -14.21
C SER A 464 -22.18 31.87 -15.47
N ASP A 465 -23.34 32.39 -15.87
CA ASP A 465 -24.07 31.89 -17.04
C ASP A 465 -23.28 32.03 -18.34
N GLU A 466 -22.51 33.10 -18.49
CA GLU A 466 -21.67 33.34 -19.67
C GLU A 466 -20.55 32.30 -19.77
N VAL A 467 -19.92 31.96 -18.62
CA VAL A 467 -18.86 30.95 -18.55
C VAL A 467 -19.44 29.57 -18.81
N PHE A 468 -20.58 29.25 -18.20
CA PHE A 468 -21.27 27.98 -18.41
C PHE A 468 -21.62 27.77 -19.89
N LEU A 469 -22.32 28.74 -20.49
CA LEU A 469 -22.79 28.63 -21.87
C LEU A 469 -21.64 28.43 -22.86
N ARG A 470 -20.56 29.20 -22.69
CA ARG A 470 -19.37 29.07 -23.53
C ARG A 470 -18.74 27.68 -23.40
N ARG A 471 -18.61 27.14 -22.18
CA ARG A 471 -18.02 25.80 -21.96
C ARG A 471 -18.92 24.71 -22.55
N ALA A 472 -20.22 24.74 -22.28
CA ALA A 472 -21.17 23.77 -22.80
C ALA A 472 -21.16 23.70 -24.34
N TYR A 473 -21.18 24.85 -25.03
CA TYR A 473 -21.11 24.89 -26.50
C TYR A 473 -19.79 24.34 -27.05
N LEU A 474 -18.66 24.69 -26.44
CA LEU A 474 -17.35 24.19 -26.89
C LEU A 474 -17.20 22.69 -26.65
N ASP A 475 -17.63 22.20 -25.49
CA ASP A 475 -17.43 20.81 -25.10
C ASP A 475 -18.40 19.86 -25.83
N ILE A 476 -19.66 20.27 -26.02
CA ILE A 476 -20.71 19.42 -26.60
C ILE A 476 -20.71 19.49 -28.13
N VAL A 477 -20.63 20.69 -28.72
CA VAL A 477 -20.77 20.90 -30.18
C VAL A 477 -19.54 21.50 -30.86
N GLY A 478 -18.46 21.78 -30.13
CA GLY A 478 -17.20 22.27 -30.70
C GLY A 478 -17.27 23.69 -31.27
N GLN A 479 -18.29 24.47 -30.92
CA GLN A 479 -18.53 25.82 -31.44
C GLN A 479 -18.74 26.84 -30.32
N LEU A 480 -18.81 28.12 -30.66
CA LEU A 480 -19.23 29.17 -29.74
C LEU A 480 -20.74 29.42 -29.89
N PRO A 481 -21.44 29.85 -28.82
CA PRO A 481 -22.82 30.31 -28.96
C PRO A 481 -22.87 31.56 -29.84
N THR A 482 -23.90 31.67 -30.66
CA THR A 482 -24.18 32.92 -31.38
C THR A 482 -24.57 34.02 -30.41
N ALA A 483 -24.46 35.28 -30.86
CA ALA A 483 -24.85 36.43 -30.05
C ALA A 483 -26.33 36.40 -29.62
N GLU A 484 -27.20 35.76 -30.41
CA GLU A 484 -28.62 35.63 -30.10
C GLU A 484 -28.87 34.53 -29.07
N GLU A 485 -28.31 33.33 -29.26
CA GLU A 485 -28.39 32.23 -28.28
C GLU A 485 -27.87 32.67 -26.90
N TYR A 486 -26.78 33.44 -26.88
CA TYR A 486 -26.25 34.06 -25.67
C TYR A 486 -27.28 34.96 -24.98
N LYS A 487 -27.89 35.90 -25.71
CA LYS A 487 -28.87 36.84 -25.14
C LYS A 487 -30.09 36.10 -24.59
N VAL A 488 -30.58 35.10 -25.33
CA VAL A 488 -31.72 34.27 -24.91
C VAL A 488 -31.40 33.54 -23.60
N PHE A 489 -30.25 32.85 -23.52
CA PHE A 489 -29.87 32.08 -22.34
C PHE A 489 -29.64 32.94 -21.09
N VAL A 490 -29.02 34.12 -21.25
CA VAL A 490 -28.76 35.04 -20.12
C VAL A 490 -30.04 35.71 -19.63
N ALA A 491 -30.98 36.00 -20.55
CA ALA A 491 -32.29 36.53 -20.21
C ALA A 491 -33.18 35.50 -19.50
N ASP A 492 -33.02 34.20 -19.82
CA ASP A 492 -33.76 33.12 -19.16
C ASP A 492 -33.42 33.02 -17.67
N LYS A 493 -34.47 32.96 -16.84
CA LYS A 493 -34.40 32.86 -15.38
C LYS A 493 -35.01 31.56 -14.84
N THR A 494 -35.42 30.63 -15.70
CA THR A 494 -35.92 29.35 -15.20
C THR A 494 -34.80 28.56 -14.53
N PRO A 495 -35.09 27.82 -13.44
CA PRO A 495 -34.07 27.08 -12.69
C PRO A 495 -33.44 25.93 -13.50
N ASP A 496 -34.11 25.46 -14.55
CA ASP A 496 -33.70 24.34 -15.39
C ASP A 496 -33.05 24.75 -16.72
N LYS A 497 -32.78 26.05 -16.94
CA LYS A 497 -32.25 26.55 -18.22
C LYS A 497 -30.94 25.90 -18.66
N ARG A 498 -30.09 25.50 -17.71
CA ARG A 498 -28.82 24.81 -17.98
C ARG A 498 -29.05 23.40 -18.54
N THR A 499 -29.99 22.66 -17.97
CA THR A 499 -30.40 21.35 -18.49
C THR A 499 -31.00 21.48 -19.89
N LYS A 500 -31.92 22.43 -20.07
CA LYS A 500 -32.55 22.68 -21.38
C LYS A 500 -31.54 22.97 -22.49
N VAL A 501 -30.54 23.82 -22.24
CA VAL A 501 -29.52 24.11 -23.25
C VAL A 501 -28.61 22.91 -23.51
N ILE A 502 -28.31 22.09 -22.49
CA ILE A 502 -27.57 20.84 -22.69
C ILE A 502 -28.35 19.90 -23.61
N ASP A 503 -29.63 19.66 -23.33
CA ASP A 503 -30.48 18.79 -24.17
C ASP A 503 -30.56 19.31 -25.61
N GLN A 504 -30.77 20.61 -25.79
CA GLN A 504 -30.76 21.25 -27.10
C GLN A 504 -29.43 21.06 -27.84
N LEU A 505 -28.30 21.14 -27.15
CA LEU A 505 -26.98 20.95 -27.75
C LEU A 505 -26.71 19.49 -28.10
N LEU A 506 -27.21 18.52 -27.32
CA LEU A 506 -27.09 17.09 -27.63
C LEU A 506 -27.91 16.71 -28.87
N ASP A 507 -29.04 17.38 -29.10
CA ASP A 507 -29.89 17.18 -30.29
C ASP A 507 -29.35 17.84 -31.57
N ARG A 508 -28.27 18.63 -31.47
CA ARG A 508 -27.68 19.32 -32.62
C ARG A 508 -26.88 18.37 -33.50
N LYS A 509 -26.96 18.56 -34.82
CA LYS A 509 -26.13 17.83 -35.79
C LYS A 509 -24.63 17.95 -35.49
N GLU A 510 -24.20 19.10 -34.95
CA GLU A 510 -22.80 19.38 -34.63
C GLU A 510 -22.27 18.46 -33.52
N PHE A 511 -23.13 18.06 -32.56
CA PHE A 511 -22.78 17.04 -31.58
C PHE A 511 -22.45 15.72 -32.28
N THR A 512 -23.36 15.24 -33.13
CA THR A 512 -23.13 14.03 -33.93
C THR A 512 -21.85 14.14 -34.76
N GLU A 513 -21.65 15.23 -35.49
CA GLU A 513 -20.47 15.44 -36.34
C GLU A 513 -19.16 15.40 -35.54
N LEU A 514 -19.12 16.05 -34.36
CA LEU A 514 -17.95 16.06 -33.49
C LEU A 514 -17.62 14.66 -32.93
N TRP A 515 -18.64 13.93 -32.46
CA TRP A 515 -18.45 12.60 -31.89
C TRP A 515 -18.12 11.54 -32.94
N VAL A 516 -18.74 11.61 -34.13
CA VAL A 516 -18.38 10.76 -35.27
C VAL A 516 -16.94 11.02 -35.69
N MET A 517 -16.47 12.27 -35.71
CA MET A 517 -15.08 12.59 -36.04
C MET A 517 -14.10 11.95 -35.04
N LYS A 518 -14.33 12.13 -33.73
CA LYS A 518 -13.50 11.52 -32.67
C LYS A 518 -13.44 10.00 -32.80
N TRP A 519 -14.60 9.35 -32.97
CA TRP A 519 -14.66 7.90 -33.10
C TRP A 519 -14.12 7.39 -34.44
N SER A 520 -14.30 8.14 -35.53
CA SER A 520 -13.75 7.78 -36.84
C SER A 520 -12.22 7.74 -36.82
N GLU A 521 -11.58 8.60 -36.02
CA GLU A 521 -10.13 8.57 -35.81
C GLU A 521 -9.70 7.31 -35.04
N LEU A 522 -10.36 7.01 -33.91
CA LEU A 522 -10.09 5.81 -33.12
C LEU A 522 -10.33 4.51 -33.89
N LEU A 523 -11.39 4.48 -34.71
CA LEU A 523 -11.75 3.35 -35.58
C LEU A 523 -11.03 3.37 -36.93
N GLN A 524 -10.15 4.35 -37.14
CA GLN A 524 -9.31 4.50 -38.34
C GLN A 524 -10.11 4.45 -39.66
N ILE A 525 -11.28 5.10 -39.69
CA ILE A 525 -12.14 5.17 -40.87
C ILE A 525 -11.45 6.00 -41.95
N LYS A 526 -10.85 5.33 -42.93
CA LYS A 526 -10.12 5.94 -44.04
C LYS A 526 -10.27 5.14 -45.32
N SER A 527 -10.17 5.81 -46.45
CA SER A 527 -10.07 5.17 -47.76
C SER A 527 -8.62 5.07 -48.22
N ASP A 528 -8.29 4.02 -48.98
CA ASP A 528 -7.00 3.85 -49.62
C ASP A 528 -7.12 4.08 -51.14
N GLY A 529 -6.12 4.72 -51.74
CA GLY A 529 -6.02 4.89 -53.19
C GLY A 529 -5.76 3.57 -53.92
N ASN A 530 -5.20 2.57 -53.23
CA ASN A 530 -5.03 1.21 -53.74
C ASN A 530 -6.07 0.25 -53.12
N VAL A 531 -7.26 0.21 -53.73
CA VAL A 531 -8.40 -0.61 -53.26
C VAL A 531 -8.08 -2.12 -53.21
N ALA A 532 -7.06 -2.60 -53.93
CA ALA A 532 -6.64 -4.00 -53.84
C ALA A 532 -6.00 -4.36 -52.48
N ARG A 533 -5.53 -3.35 -51.73
CA ARG A 533 -4.86 -3.50 -50.43
C ARG A 533 -5.56 -2.79 -49.28
N GLY A 534 -6.61 -2.01 -49.53
CA GLY A 534 -7.30 -1.21 -48.51
C GLY A 534 -8.76 -0.94 -48.81
N ILE A 535 -9.38 -0.05 -48.03
CA ILE A 535 -10.82 0.24 -48.07
C ILE A 535 -11.12 1.22 -49.22
N SER A 536 -12.08 0.89 -50.08
CA SER A 536 -12.55 1.82 -51.12
C SER A 536 -13.22 3.05 -50.51
N TYR A 537 -13.19 4.19 -51.21
CA TYR A 537 -13.90 5.40 -50.78
C TYR A 537 -15.37 5.14 -50.44
N LYS A 538 -16.08 4.37 -51.28
CA LYS A 538 -17.48 4.00 -51.04
C LYS A 538 -17.66 3.23 -49.72
N ALA A 539 -16.78 2.27 -49.43
CA ALA A 539 -16.88 1.47 -48.22
C ALA A 539 -16.56 2.29 -46.96
N ALA A 540 -15.55 3.17 -47.01
CA ALA A 540 -15.24 4.09 -45.93
C ALA A 540 -16.40 5.07 -45.65
N LEU A 541 -17.03 5.60 -46.70
CA LEU A 541 -18.20 6.47 -46.58
C LEU A 541 -19.40 5.75 -45.95
N LEU A 542 -19.68 4.51 -46.35
CA LEU A 542 -20.74 3.72 -45.73
C LEU A 542 -20.45 3.42 -44.27
N TYR A 543 -19.19 3.12 -43.92
CA TYR A 543 -18.79 2.87 -42.54
C TYR A 543 -18.93 4.12 -41.67
N HIS A 544 -18.48 5.27 -42.16
CA HIS A 544 -18.69 6.56 -41.53
C HIS A 544 -20.18 6.87 -41.32
N ASN A 545 -21.01 6.64 -42.34
CA ASN A 545 -22.45 6.91 -42.25
C ASN A 545 -23.15 5.98 -41.26
N TRP A 546 -22.78 4.69 -41.22
CA TRP A 546 -23.27 3.77 -40.19
C TRP A 546 -22.97 4.30 -38.78
N LEU A 547 -21.71 4.70 -38.51
CA LEU A 547 -21.34 5.24 -37.21
C LEU A 547 -22.12 6.53 -36.89
N LYS A 548 -22.30 7.40 -37.89
CA LYS A 548 -23.09 8.62 -37.77
C LYS A 548 -24.54 8.34 -37.40
N GLU A 549 -25.17 7.37 -38.04
CA GLU A 549 -26.53 6.94 -37.73
C GLU A 549 -26.63 6.45 -36.28
N ARG A 550 -25.74 5.56 -35.84
CA ARG A 550 -25.75 5.04 -34.46
C ARG A 550 -25.59 6.12 -33.40
N ILE A 551 -24.70 7.09 -33.63
CA ILE A 551 -24.51 8.21 -32.70
C ILE A 551 -25.72 9.15 -32.73
N ALA A 552 -26.28 9.45 -33.91
CA ALA A 552 -27.44 10.32 -34.04
C ALA A 552 -28.72 9.72 -33.41
N GLU A 553 -28.86 8.40 -33.45
CA GLU A 553 -29.97 7.66 -32.84
C GLU A 553 -29.77 7.42 -31.33
N ASN A 554 -28.67 7.91 -30.75
CA ASN A 554 -28.31 7.71 -29.35
C ASN A 554 -28.29 6.22 -28.94
N VAL A 555 -27.77 5.36 -29.82
CA VAL A 555 -27.61 3.93 -29.54
C VAL A 555 -26.63 3.73 -28.39
N PRO A 556 -26.93 2.89 -27.38
CA PRO A 556 -26.01 2.60 -26.29
C PRO A 556 -24.65 2.14 -26.79
N PHE A 557 -23.57 2.70 -26.23
CA PHE A 557 -22.21 2.45 -26.72
C PHE A 557 -21.82 0.95 -26.69
N ASN A 558 -22.28 0.19 -25.69
CA ASN A 558 -22.08 -1.25 -25.61
C ASN A 558 -22.71 -2.01 -26.80
N GLU A 559 -23.86 -1.55 -27.30
CA GLU A 559 -24.52 -2.12 -28.48
C GLU A 559 -23.74 -1.78 -29.75
N ILE A 560 -23.28 -0.54 -29.91
CA ILE A 560 -22.41 -0.14 -31.04
C ILE A 560 -21.17 -1.03 -31.11
N VAL A 561 -20.50 -1.28 -29.98
CA VAL A 561 -19.31 -2.14 -29.92
C VAL A 561 -19.65 -3.60 -30.23
N SER A 562 -20.76 -4.12 -29.70
CA SER A 562 -21.21 -5.48 -29.99
C SER A 562 -21.59 -5.68 -31.46
N GLU A 563 -22.26 -4.71 -32.08
CA GLU A 563 -22.54 -4.73 -33.51
C GLU A 563 -21.27 -4.67 -34.34
N LEU A 564 -20.30 -3.83 -33.95
CA LEU A 564 -19.04 -3.67 -34.65
C LEU A 564 -18.20 -4.95 -34.63
N LEU A 565 -17.93 -5.48 -33.42
CA LEU A 565 -17.10 -6.66 -33.22
C LEU A 565 -17.82 -7.97 -33.59
N GLY A 566 -19.16 -7.96 -33.62
CA GLY A 566 -19.97 -9.06 -34.10
C GLY A 566 -20.25 -9.01 -35.61
N SER A 567 -19.75 -8.00 -36.32
CA SER A 567 -20.09 -7.78 -37.73
C SER A 567 -19.55 -8.88 -38.65
N THR A 568 -20.38 -9.33 -39.59
CA THR A 568 -20.04 -10.32 -40.61
C THR A 568 -20.62 -9.93 -41.97
N GLY A 569 -20.13 -10.56 -43.04
CA GLY A 569 -20.62 -10.35 -44.40
C GLY A 569 -19.81 -9.33 -45.21
N GLY A 570 -20.39 -8.84 -46.32
CA GLY A 570 -19.70 -7.95 -47.26
C GLY A 570 -19.63 -6.50 -46.77
N THR A 571 -18.52 -5.82 -47.04
CA THR A 571 -18.20 -4.46 -46.55
C THR A 571 -19.11 -3.34 -47.05
N PHE A 572 -19.88 -3.59 -48.11
CA PHE A 572 -20.92 -2.68 -48.59
C PHE A 572 -22.30 -2.97 -47.99
N GLY A 573 -22.59 -4.25 -47.69
CA GLY A 573 -23.89 -4.69 -47.18
C GLY A 573 -23.99 -4.62 -45.65
N ASN A 574 -22.85 -4.79 -44.97
CA ASN A 574 -22.68 -4.54 -43.55
C ASN A 574 -21.47 -3.60 -43.36
N PRO A 575 -21.71 -2.28 -43.27
CA PRO A 575 -20.63 -1.31 -43.21
C PRO A 575 -19.70 -1.45 -42.00
N ALA A 576 -20.21 -1.97 -40.87
CA ALA A 576 -19.41 -2.21 -39.66
C ALA A 576 -18.26 -3.20 -39.90
N THR A 577 -18.42 -4.15 -40.83
CA THR A 577 -17.38 -5.13 -41.19
C THR A 577 -16.11 -4.48 -41.76
N ASN A 578 -16.16 -3.19 -42.14
CA ASN A 578 -14.96 -2.46 -42.56
C ASN A 578 -13.94 -2.32 -41.44
N PHE A 579 -14.31 -2.45 -40.15
CA PHE A 579 -13.35 -2.54 -39.04
C PHE A 579 -12.26 -3.59 -39.29
N TYR A 580 -12.65 -4.79 -39.75
CA TYR A 580 -11.74 -5.89 -40.08
C TYR A 580 -11.00 -5.71 -41.41
N GLN A 581 -11.38 -4.73 -42.22
CA GLN A 581 -10.68 -4.39 -43.45
C GLN A 581 -9.62 -3.33 -43.25
N VAL A 582 -9.74 -2.51 -42.21
CA VAL A 582 -8.71 -1.52 -41.85
C VAL A 582 -7.41 -2.25 -41.51
N GLU A 583 -7.50 -3.32 -40.71
CA GLU A 583 -6.38 -4.15 -40.30
C GLU A 583 -6.77 -5.63 -40.41
N ARG A 584 -6.02 -6.37 -41.23
CA ARG A 584 -6.26 -7.80 -41.50
C ARG A 584 -5.27 -8.70 -40.78
N ASP A 585 -4.19 -8.13 -40.26
CA ASP A 585 -3.27 -8.84 -39.37
C ASP A 585 -3.95 -9.07 -38.02
N GLN A 586 -4.05 -10.34 -37.63
CA GLN A 586 -4.79 -10.74 -36.42
C GLN A 586 -4.18 -10.18 -35.15
N LEU A 587 -2.85 -10.05 -35.07
CA LEU A 587 -2.16 -9.53 -33.90
C LEU A 587 -2.44 -8.04 -33.75
N LYS A 588 -2.23 -7.26 -34.81
CA LYS A 588 -2.49 -5.81 -34.81
C LYS A 588 -3.96 -5.47 -34.60
N LEU A 589 -4.87 -6.28 -35.16
CA LEU A 589 -6.29 -6.12 -34.92
C LEU A 589 -6.64 -6.33 -33.44
N SER A 590 -6.09 -7.38 -32.81
CA SER A 590 -6.28 -7.65 -31.39
C SER A 590 -5.76 -6.50 -30.52
N GLU A 591 -4.62 -5.91 -30.90
CA GLU A 591 -4.10 -4.69 -30.26
C GLU A 591 -5.03 -3.50 -30.40
N ASN A 592 -5.53 -3.24 -31.61
CA ASN A 592 -6.46 -2.14 -31.85
C ASN A 592 -7.73 -2.29 -31.01
N VAL A 593 -8.27 -3.51 -30.91
CA VAL A 593 -9.43 -3.80 -30.05
C VAL A 593 -9.12 -3.51 -28.59
N ALA A 594 -8.00 -4.04 -28.06
CA ALA A 594 -7.60 -3.83 -26.68
C ALA A 594 -7.35 -2.35 -26.37
N GLN A 595 -6.73 -1.61 -27.28
CA GLN A 595 -6.41 -0.20 -27.08
C GLN A 595 -7.66 0.69 -27.15
N VAL A 596 -8.51 0.48 -28.15
CA VAL A 596 -9.69 1.34 -28.39
C VAL A 596 -10.79 1.07 -27.37
N PHE A 597 -11.08 -0.19 -27.04
CA PHE A 597 -12.25 -0.54 -26.22
C PHE A 597 -11.91 -0.91 -24.78
N MET A 598 -10.68 -1.33 -24.49
CA MET A 598 -10.25 -1.71 -23.13
C MET A 598 -9.25 -0.71 -22.53
N GLY A 599 -8.73 0.24 -23.31
CA GLY A 599 -7.69 1.16 -22.87
C GLY A 599 -6.35 0.48 -22.57
N MET A 600 -6.11 -0.71 -23.11
CA MET A 600 -4.94 -1.55 -22.83
C MET A 600 -3.99 -1.60 -24.03
N ARG A 601 -2.68 -1.57 -23.76
CA ARG A 601 -1.64 -1.75 -24.80
C ARG A 601 -1.10 -3.18 -24.73
N LEU A 602 -1.21 -3.93 -25.83
CA LEU A 602 -0.76 -5.33 -25.92
C LEU A 602 0.56 -5.51 -26.69
N GLN A 603 1.15 -4.45 -27.23
CA GLN A 603 2.38 -4.52 -28.05
C GLN A 603 3.54 -5.21 -27.35
N CYS A 604 3.69 -4.99 -26.04
CA CYS A 604 4.76 -5.61 -25.25
C CYS A 604 4.64 -7.15 -25.20
N ALA A 605 3.42 -7.71 -25.31
CA ALA A 605 3.23 -9.16 -25.28
C ALA A 605 3.77 -9.84 -26.56
N GLN A 606 3.80 -9.14 -27.71
CA GLN A 606 4.26 -9.73 -28.97
C GLN A 606 5.73 -10.16 -28.97
N CYS A 607 6.58 -9.47 -28.21
CA CYS A 607 8.02 -9.69 -28.22
C CYS A 607 8.55 -10.47 -27.00
N HIS A 608 7.69 -10.71 -26.01
CA HIS A 608 8.13 -11.20 -24.70
C HIS A 608 7.38 -12.44 -24.20
N ASN A 609 6.24 -12.79 -24.83
CA ASN A 609 5.43 -13.96 -24.48
C ASN A 609 5.18 -14.87 -25.68
#